data_AF-A0A0N4WHC4-F1
#
_entry.id   AF-A0A0N4WHC4-F1
#
_cell.length_a   1.000
_cell.length_b   1.000
_cell.length_c   1.000
_cell.angle_alpha   90.00
_cell.angle_beta   90.00
_cell.angle_gamma   90.00
#
_symmetry.space_group_name_H-M   'P 1'
#
loop_
_entity.id
_entity.type
_entity.pdbx_description
1 polymer ?
#
loop_
_entity_poly.entity_id
_entity_poly.type
_entity_poly.pdbx_seq_one_letter_code
_entity_poly.pdbx_strand_id
1 'polypeptide(L)' 'MEEVSRITDRHKEARLGFAKLNLGRDWAKVVFLDEKKFNLDGLEGNKYYWRDLEKEPVYFIRRNCGGGSLMV' A
#
# COMPACT_ATOMS: atom_id res chain seq x y z
N MET A 1 19.98 -5.73 11.10
CA MET A 1 19.10 -5.55 12.27
C MET A 1 17.91 -4.79 11.73
N GLU A 2 16.75 -5.44 11.57
CA GLU A 2 15.57 -4.74 11.07
C GLU A 2 15.22 -3.60 12.03
N GLU A 3 15.03 -2.41 11.50
CA GLU A 3 14.68 -1.23 12.28
C GLU A 3 13.21 -1.38 12.70
N VAL A 4 13.00 -1.95 13.88
CA VAL A 4 11.65 -2.07 14.46
C VAL A 4 11.14 -0.66 14.73
N SER A 5 10.05 -0.28 14.06
CA SER A 5 9.45 1.04 14.20
C SER A 5 9.19 1.36 15.68
N ARG A 6 9.84 2.41 16.21
CA ARG A 6 9.67 2.82 17.61
C ARG A 6 8.30 3.47 17.81
N ILE A 7 7.36 2.71 18.37
CA ILE A 7 6.06 3.23 18.83
C ILE A 7 6.28 4.08 20.08
N THR A 8 5.86 5.35 20.03
CA THR A 8 5.86 6.25 21.19
C THR A 8 4.77 5.87 22.20
N ASP A 9 4.93 6.23 23.47
CA ASP A 9 3.96 5.87 24.52
C ASP A 9 2.58 6.48 24.25
N ARG A 10 2.53 7.69 23.69
CA ARG A 10 1.28 8.31 23.19
C ARG A 10 0.53 7.40 22.22
N HIS A 11 1.24 6.75 21.28
CA HIS A 11 0.60 5.85 20.32
C HIS A 11 0.10 4.56 20.98
N LYS A 12 0.76 4.08 22.05
CA LYS A 12 0.27 2.90 22.82
C LYS A 12 -1.03 3.24 23.55
N GLU A 13 -1.08 4.37 24.23
CA GLU A 13 -2.27 4.83 24.94
C GLU A 13 -3.45 5.05 23.99
N ALA A 14 -3.22 5.73 22.87
CA ALA A 14 -4.25 5.96 21.86
C ALA A 14 -4.79 4.64 21.28
N ARG A 15 -3.91 3.67 20.98
CA ARG A 15 -4.31 2.34 20.51
C ARG A 15 -5.11 1.57 21.55
N LEU A 16 -4.71 1.63 22.82
CA LEU A 16 -5.44 0.97 23.92
C LEU A 16 -6.84 1.59 24.10
N GLY A 17 -6.94 2.92 24.07
CA GLY A 17 -8.21 3.63 24.13
C GLY A 17 -9.13 3.27 22.97
N PHE A 18 -8.59 3.27 21.75
CA PHE A 18 -9.32 2.85 20.55
C PHE A 18 -9.83 1.41 20.67
N ALA A 19 -9.00 0.46 21.13
CA ALA A 19 -9.41 -0.92 21.30
C ALA A 19 -10.58 -1.05 22.29
N LYS A 20 -10.46 -0.42 23.47
CA LYS A 20 -11.51 -0.44 24.51
C LYS A 20 -12.83 0.12 24.00
N LEU A 21 -12.81 1.23 23.27
CA LEU A 21 -14.02 1.87 22.72
C LEU A 21 -14.72 1.03 21.65
N ASN A 22 -14.01 0.14 20.97
CA ASN A 22 -14.52 -0.58 19.81
C ASN A 22 -14.73 -2.09 20.03
N LEU A 23 -14.64 -2.58 21.29
CA LEU A 23 -14.84 -4.01 21.61
C LEU A 23 -16.19 -4.55 21.15
N GLY A 24 -17.26 -3.74 21.21
CA GLY A 24 -18.60 -4.11 20.77
C GLY A 24 -18.99 -3.56 19.40
N ARG A 25 -18.04 -3.03 18.62
CA ARG A 25 -18.36 -2.42 17.32
C ARG A 25 -18.76 -3.50 16.31
N ASP A 26 -19.85 -3.24 15.61
CA ASP A 26 -20.24 -4.01 14.43
C ASP A 26 -19.39 -3.59 13.23
N TRP A 27 -18.33 -4.36 12.97
CA TRP A 27 -17.37 -4.09 11.88
C TRP A 27 -17.96 -4.30 10.49
N ALA A 28 -19.08 -5.02 10.35
CA ALA A 28 -19.71 -5.25 9.04
C ALA A 28 -20.29 -3.96 8.43
N LYS A 29 -20.50 -2.93 9.25
CA LYS A 29 -20.99 -1.60 8.82
C LYS A 29 -19.86 -0.60 8.57
N VAL A 30 -18.60 -1.01 8.74
CA VAL A 30 -17.44 -0.14 8.57
C VAL A 30 -16.79 -0.40 7.21
N VAL A 31 -16.72 0.65 6.40
CA VAL A 31 -15.92 0.64 5.16
C VAL A 31 -14.59 1.33 5.46
N PHE A 32 -13.48 0.60 5.28
CA PHE A 32 -12.15 1.16 5.40
C PHE A 32 -11.69 1.70 4.04
N LEU A 33 -11.08 2.87 4.06
CA LEU A 33 -10.45 3.51 2.91
C LEU A 33 -9.02 3.85 3.32
N ASP A 34 -8.07 3.57 2.44
CA ASP A 34 -6.66 3.93 2.60
C ASP A 34 -6.08 4.21 1.22
N GLU A 35 -5.13 5.12 1.14
CA GLU A 35 -4.43 5.43 -0.11
C GLU A 35 -3.15 4.60 -0.16
N LYS A 36 -3.04 3.71 -1.15
CA LYS A 36 -1.82 2.91 -1.35
C LYS A 36 -1.19 3.20 -2.68
N LYS A 37 0.06 3.69 -2.63
CA LYS A 37 0.90 3.85 -3.83
C LYS A 37 1.50 2.50 -4.23
N PHE A 38 1.10 1.99 -5.38
CA PHE A 38 1.69 0.81 -6.01
C PHE A 38 2.77 1.24 -7.00
N ASN A 39 4.02 0.85 -6.74
CA ASN A 39 5.11 1.02 -7.71
C ASN A 39 5.05 -0.17 -8.68
N LEU A 40 4.93 0.09 -9.99
CA LEU A 40 4.85 -0.96 -11.02
C LEU A 40 6.20 -1.66 -11.30
N ASP A 41 7.24 -1.29 -10.55
CA ASP A 41 8.64 -1.65 -10.74
C ASP A 41 9.26 -2.45 -9.58
N GLY A 42 8.43 -2.97 -8.66
CA GLY A 42 8.90 -3.52 -7.39
C GLY A 42 9.86 -4.71 -7.49
N LEU A 43 10.86 -4.72 -6.60
CA LEU A 43 11.78 -5.85 -6.29
C LEU A 43 11.07 -7.19 -6.00
N GLU A 44 9.77 -7.14 -5.69
CA GLU A 44 8.95 -8.30 -5.37
C GLU A 44 8.52 -9.07 -6.63
N GLY A 45 9.48 -9.71 -7.31
CA GLY A 45 9.29 -10.94 -8.10
C GLY A 45 8.33 -10.94 -9.30
N ASN A 46 7.47 -9.94 -9.46
CA ASN A 46 6.44 -9.88 -10.47
C ASN A 46 7.04 -9.27 -11.73
N LYS A 47 7.75 -10.12 -12.47
CA LYS A 47 8.35 -9.80 -13.78
C LYS A 47 7.33 -9.65 -14.91
N TYR A 48 6.04 -9.66 -14.60
CA TYR A 48 4.99 -9.50 -15.61
C TYR A 48 4.97 -8.06 -16.13
N TYR A 49 4.84 -7.93 -17.43
CA TYR A 49 4.66 -6.66 -18.10
C TYR A 49 3.23 -6.20 -17.85
N TRP A 50 3.07 -5.11 -17.10
CA TRP A 50 1.80 -4.42 -16.91
C TRP A 50 1.80 -3.19 -17.80
N ARG A 51 0.77 -3.05 -18.63
CA ARG A 51 0.54 -1.84 -19.42
C ARG A 51 -0.89 -1.37 -19.26
N ASP A 52 -1.05 -0.06 -19.31
CA ASP A 52 -2.33 0.59 -19.50
C ASP A 52 -2.89 0.17 -20.88
N LEU A 53 -4.11 -0.35 -20.93
CA LEU A 53 -4.74 -0.82 -22.16
C LEU A 53 -5.36 0.34 -22.97
N GLU A 54 -5.54 1.50 -22.36
CA GLU A 54 -6.06 2.69 -23.03
C GLU A 54 -4.98 3.41 -23.86
N LYS A 55 -3.71 3.03 -23.68
CA LYS A 55 -2.56 3.62 -24.38
C LYS A 55 -1.97 2.66 -25.40
N GLU A 56 -1.45 3.23 -26.49
CA GLU A 56 -0.79 2.44 -27.53
C GLU A 56 0.42 1.67 -26.98
N PRO A 57 0.69 0.45 -27.48
CA PRO A 57 1.83 -0.34 -27.05
C PRO A 57 3.15 0.37 -27.39
N VAL A 58 3.99 0.63 -26.40
CA VAL A 58 5.36 1.10 -26.65
C VAL A 58 6.33 -0.06 -26.49
N TYR A 59 7.05 -0.38 -27.56
CA TYR A 59 8.02 -1.48 -27.60
C TYR A 59 9.42 -0.96 -27.33
N PHE A 60 10.00 -1.34 -26.19
CA PHE A 60 11.39 -1.02 -25.86
C PHE A 60 12.22 -2.31 -25.75
N ILE A 61 13.45 -2.28 -26.26
CA ILE A 61 14.42 -3.40 -26.18
C ILE A 61 14.89 -3.64 -24.72
N ARG A 62 14.82 -2.61 -23.88
CA ARG A 62 15.18 -2.64 -22.44
C ARG A 62 14.17 -1.79 -21.65
N ARG A 63 13.93 -2.15 -20.38
CA ARG A 63 13.14 -1.33 -19.44
C ARG A 63 13.92 -0.06 -19.08
N ASN A 64 13.82 0.97 -19.93
CA ASN A 64 14.54 2.23 -19.75
C ASN A 64 13.75 3.26 -18.92
N CYS A 65 12.49 2.97 -18.62
CA CYS A 65 11.61 3.82 -17.85
C CYS A 65 11.36 3.14 -16.51
N GLY A 66 11.69 3.82 -15.41
CA GLY A 66 11.15 3.45 -14.10
C GLY A 66 9.63 3.44 -14.22
N GLY A 67 9.04 2.26 -14.15
CA GLY A 67 7.62 1.99 -14.25
C GLY A 67 6.84 2.94 -13.37
N GLY A 68 5.72 3.40 -13.93
CA GLY A 68 4.85 4.36 -13.28
C GLY A 68 4.41 3.89 -11.91
N SER A 69 3.97 4.84 -11.09
CA SER A 69 3.25 4.53 -9.88
C SER A 69 1.77 4.72 -10.11
N LEU A 70 0.96 3.75 -9.69
CA LEU A 70 -0.49 3.90 -9.65
C LEU A 70 -0.90 4.15 -8.20
N MET A 71 -1.75 5.14 -7.99
CA MET A 71 -2.48 5.34 -6.74
C MET A 71 -3.89 4.81 -6.96
N VAL A 72 -4.38 4.01 -6.02
CA VAL A 72 -5.73 3.44 -6.00
C VAL A 72 -6.40 3.87 -4.70
#